data_AF-A0A9P4M2T0-F1
#
_entry.id   AF-A0A9P4M2T0-F1
#
_cell.length_a   1.000
_cell.length_b   1.000
_cell.length_c   1.000
_cell.angle_alpha   90.00
_cell.angle_beta   90.00
_cell.angle_gamma   90.00
#
_symmetry.space_group_name_H-M   'P 1'
#
loop_
_entity.id
_entity.type
_entity.pdbx_description
1 polymer ?
#
loop_
_entity_poly.entity_id
_entity_poly.type
_entity_poly.pdbx_seq_one_letter_code
_entity_poly.pdbx_strand_id
1 'polypeptide(L)'
;MSSPGSSPSAALQGPPDRFTSLPTEIINEILSYLIHKLSGRPDISSGAAYRNYLNLYHDRLGDPPHPFLQLAKTCRQLRAVVDDYARSLLIQYSAATRFIIERRFESPVTHRGLWVKFARNKCMWCGRKTRRHALFVNIANCCAPCDRNKWPEKITKTFALKTYKVTETELILPELLYPGCGLKQLPYAIYACAGVDTTLFLKHQVEERAQVIWGEWYKAGRLNKNRKPPGVDSGIKTDARREKSEKSEKSEKSEKNVKRSDGSAVEVIEID
;
A
#
# COMPACT_ATOMS: atom_id res chain seq x y z
N MET A 1 10.51 26.04 65.33
CA MET A 1 11.69 25.51 64.61
C MET A 1 11.20 25.01 63.27
N SER A 2 11.66 25.59 62.17
CA SER A 2 11.08 25.38 60.84
C SER A 2 12.06 24.60 59.98
N SER A 3 11.63 23.45 59.46
CA SER A 3 12.39 22.65 58.49
C SER A 3 11.61 22.55 57.19
N PRO A 4 12.06 23.16 56.08
CA PRO A 4 11.40 23.04 54.79
C PRO A 4 11.75 21.70 54.13
N GLY A 5 10.76 20.82 54.01
CA GLY A 5 10.88 19.56 53.25
C GLY A 5 10.91 19.82 51.74
N SER A 6 12.06 20.21 51.22
CA SER A 6 12.27 20.41 49.78
C SER A 6 12.36 19.09 49.02
N SER A 7 11.28 18.72 48.33
CA SER A 7 11.27 17.66 47.31
C SER A 7 10.90 18.25 45.95
N PRO A 8 11.89 18.66 45.12
CA PRO A 8 11.63 18.93 43.72
C PRO A 8 11.38 17.59 43.03
N SER A 9 10.11 17.24 42.80
CA SER A 9 9.76 16.15 41.88
C SER A 9 10.02 16.63 40.46
N ALA A 10 11.31 16.73 40.13
CA ALA A 10 11.82 17.17 38.86
C ALA A 10 11.34 16.18 37.80
N ALA A 11 10.46 16.70 36.95
CA ALA A 11 9.88 16.04 35.81
C ALA A 11 10.85 15.06 35.12
N LEU A 12 10.45 13.79 35.02
CA LEU A 12 10.79 13.00 33.84
C LEU A 12 10.05 13.58 32.63
N GLN A 13 10.50 14.76 32.19
CA GLN A 13 10.34 15.19 30.81
C GLN A 13 11.20 14.25 29.97
N GLY A 14 10.59 13.13 29.56
CA GLY A 14 11.11 12.36 28.45
C GLY A 14 11.31 13.26 27.22
N PRO A 15 12.13 12.82 26.24
CA PRO A 15 12.40 13.62 25.05
C PRO A 15 11.07 14.10 24.43
N PRO A 16 10.99 15.38 24.00
CA PRO A 16 9.74 15.98 23.55
C PRO A 16 9.13 15.12 22.45
N ASP A 17 7.84 14.82 22.56
CA ASP A 17 7.14 13.94 21.65
C ASP A 17 7.19 14.51 20.22
N ARG A 18 8.01 13.87 19.39
CA ARG A 18 8.27 14.26 18.00
C ARG A 18 7.03 14.11 17.12
N PHE A 19 6.00 13.41 17.58
CA PHE A 19 4.74 13.29 16.84
C PHE A 19 3.79 14.46 17.12
N THR A 20 3.57 14.82 18.39
CA THR A 20 2.69 15.95 18.73
C THR A 20 3.31 17.33 18.54
N SER A 21 4.62 17.41 18.32
CA SER A 21 5.30 18.64 17.87
C SER A 21 5.21 18.89 16.35
N LEU A 22 4.60 17.98 15.58
CA LEU A 22 4.34 18.21 14.16
C LEU A 22 3.18 19.21 13.96
N PRO A 23 3.16 19.98 12.86
CA PRO A 23 2.00 20.79 12.49
C PRO A 23 0.73 19.93 12.38
N THR A 24 -0.41 20.48 12.80
CA THR A 24 -1.70 19.79 12.85
C THR A 24 -2.11 19.23 11.48
N GLU A 25 -1.72 19.89 10.39
CA GLU A 25 -1.92 19.48 9.00
C GLU A 25 -1.22 18.15 8.69
N ILE A 26 0.03 17.98 9.17
CA ILE A 26 0.83 16.77 9.00
C ILE A 26 0.24 15.63 9.84
N ILE A 27 -0.16 15.92 11.08
CA ILE A 27 -0.83 14.96 11.96
C ILE A 27 -2.15 14.48 11.33
N ASN A 28 -2.97 15.41 10.84
CA ASN A 28 -4.22 15.11 10.15
C ASN A 28 -3.99 14.28 8.89
N GLU A 29 -2.96 14.58 8.10
CA GLU A 29 -2.62 13.78 6.92
C GLU A 29 -2.17 12.36 7.30
N ILE A 30 -1.32 12.19 8.33
CA ILE A 30 -0.93 10.86 8.86
C ILE A 30 -2.17 10.07 9.32
N LEU A 31 -3.12 10.71 10.00
CA LEU A 31 -4.38 10.06 10.38
C LEU A 31 -5.31 9.83 9.18
N SER A 32 -5.20 10.63 8.11
CA SER A 32 -5.90 10.43 6.83
C SER A 32 -5.44 9.14 6.14
N TYR A 33 -4.14 8.80 6.19
CA TYR A 33 -3.62 7.53 5.67
C TYR A 33 -4.31 6.31 6.30
N LEU A 34 -4.60 6.36 7.61
CA LEU A 34 -5.24 5.28 8.37
C LEU A 34 -6.73 5.07 8.00
N ILE A 35 -7.37 6.10 7.43
CA ILE A 35 -8.74 6.00 6.89
C ILE A 35 -8.73 5.62 5.41
N HIS A 36 -8.02 6.41 4.60
CA HIS A 36 -8.22 6.46 3.15
C HIS A 36 -7.16 5.71 2.33
N LYS A 37 -6.02 5.32 2.93
CA LYS A 37 -4.87 4.78 2.20
C LYS A 37 -4.39 3.40 2.69
N LEU A 38 -5.11 2.77 3.62
CA LEU A 38 -5.03 1.33 3.91
C LEU A 38 -5.85 0.46 2.93
N SER A 39 -6.38 1.08 1.87
CA SER A 39 -7.11 0.47 0.76
C SER A 39 -6.18 -0.37 -0.10
N GLY A 40 -6.04 -1.64 0.29
CA GLY A 40 -5.10 -2.57 -0.33
C GLY A 40 -3.76 -2.65 0.40
N ARG A 41 -3.76 -3.10 1.67
CA ARG A 41 -2.53 -3.70 2.21
C ARG A 41 -2.17 -4.94 1.39
N PRO A 42 -0.90 -5.11 0.97
CA PRO A 42 -0.45 -6.32 0.26
C PRO A 42 -0.31 -7.55 1.18
N ASP A 43 -0.53 -7.40 2.49
CA ASP A 43 -0.13 -8.35 3.54
C ASP A 43 -1.26 -9.25 4.06
N ILE A 44 -2.39 -9.35 3.34
CA ILE A 44 -3.37 -10.44 3.55
C ILE A 44 -3.76 -11.00 2.19
N SER A 45 -2.87 -11.83 1.68
CA SER A 45 -2.93 -12.49 0.38
C SER A 45 -4.15 -13.41 0.25
N SER A 46 -4.88 -13.29 -0.86
CA SER A 46 -6.20 -13.88 -1.13
C SER A 46 -7.36 -13.32 -0.26
N GLY A 47 -8.48 -13.00 -0.90
CA GLY A 47 -9.71 -12.66 -0.21
C GLY A 47 -10.32 -13.86 0.52
N ALA A 48 -9.87 -15.10 0.25
CA ALA A 48 -10.12 -16.25 1.11
C ALA A 48 -9.40 -16.11 2.46
N ALA A 49 -8.10 -15.83 2.50
CA ALA A 49 -7.38 -15.63 3.76
C ALA A 49 -7.76 -14.32 4.47
N TYR A 50 -8.14 -13.24 3.75
CA TYR A 50 -8.67 -12.05 4.40
C TYR A 50 -10.09 -12.26 4.95
N ARG A 51 -10.98 -12.96 4.22
CA ARG A 51 -12.28 -13.36 4.78
C ARG A 51 -12.10 -14.33 5.94
N ASN A 52 -11.20 -15.29 5.86
CA ASN A 52 -10.92 -16.23 6.97
C ASN A 52 -10.25 -15.53 8.16
N TYR A 53 -9.33 -14.58 7.93
CA TYR A 53 -8.75 -13.75 8.99
C TYR A 53 -9.85 -12.92 9.64
N LEU A 54 -10.66 -12.19 8.87
CA LEU A 54 -11.80 -11.44 9.40
C LEU A 54 -12.76 -12.37 10.15
N ASN A 55 -13.18 -13.50 9.59
CA ASN A 55 -14.08 -14.45 10.24
C ASN A 55 -13.47 -14.97 11.55
N LEU A 56 -12.23 -15.45 11.55
CA LEU A 56 -11.52 -15.89 12.76
C LEU A 56 -11.37 -14.75 13.80
N TYR A 57 -11.21 -13.51 13.35
CA TYR A 57 -11.11 -12.33 14.21
C TYR A 57 -12.49 -11.95 14.78
N HIS A 58 -13.55 -11.94 13.97
CA HIS A 58 -14.94 -11.72 14.39
C HIS A 58 -15.41 -12.82 15.35
N ASP A 59 -15.10 -14.09 15.06
CA ASP A 59 -15.51 -15.27 15.84
C ASP A 59 -14.76 -15.40 17.18
N ARG A 60 -13.48 -14.99 17.26
CA ARG A 60 -12.66 -15.14 18.49
C ARG A 60 -12.40 -13.84 19.25
N LEU A 61 -12.45 -12.67 18.61
CA LEU A 61 -11.98 -11.39 19.15
C LEU A 61 -12.94 -10.20 18.90
N GLY A 62 -14.04 -10.41 18.16
CA GLY A 62 -14.95 -9.36 17.71
C GLY A 62 -14.39 -8.48 16.58
N ASP A 63 -15.17 -7.52 16.07
CA ASP A 63 -14.74 -6.64 14.96
C ASP A 63 -13.34 -6.04 15.18
N PRO A 64 -12.40 -6.17 14.21
CA PRO A 64 -11.05 -5.65 14.36
C PRO A 64 -11.09 -4.18 14.78
N PRO A 65 -10.46 -3.81 15.91
CA PRO A 65 -10.65 -2.50 16.52
C PRO A 65 -10.21 -1.43 15.52
N HIS A 66 -11.11 -0.49 15.21
CA HIS A 66 -10.84 0.57 14.24
C HIS A 66 -9.51 1.27 14.57
N PRO A 67 -8.66 1.66 13.58
CA PRO A 67 -7.29 2.15 13.84
C PRO A 67 -7.22 3.26 14.91
N PHE A 68 -8.19 4.18 14.94
CA PHE A 68 -8.33 5.19 15.98
C PHE A 68 -8.51 4.65 17.40
N LEU A 69 -9.23 3.54 17.59
CA LEU A 69 -9.34 2.88 18.90
C LEU A 69 -8.04 2.20 19.30
N GLN A 70 -7.24 1.73 18.34
CA GLN A 70 -5.90 1.20 18.61
C GLN A 70 -4.93 2.32 19.00
N LEU A 71 -4.83 3.39 18.20
CA LEU A 71 -4.00 4.56 18.53
C LEU A 71 -4.40 5.23 19.85
N ALA A 72 -5.71 5.38 20.12
CA ALA A 72 -6.17 5.96 21.38
C ALA A 72 -5.86 5.09 22.62
N LYS A 73 -5.44 3.82 22.45
CA LYS A 73 -4.98 2.97 23.55
C LYS A 73 -3.50 3.19 23.89
N THR A 74 -2.65 3.62 22.96
CA THR A 74 -1.19 3.66 23.17
C THR A 74 -0.74 4.71 24.17
N CYS A 75 -1.15 5.98 24.02
CA CYS A 75 -0.84 7.04 24.98
C CYS A 75 -1.96 8.09 25.11
N ARG A 76 -1.88 8.94 26.15
CA ARG A 76 -2.87 9.99 26.43
C ARG A 76 -2.86 11.12 25.38
N GLN A 77 -1.71 11.46 24.84
CA GLN A 77 -1.54 12.49 23.80
C GLN A 77 -2.17 12.06 22.46
N LEU A 78 -1.80 10.90 21.94
CA LEU A 78 -2.41 10.31 20.73
C LEU A 78 -3.93 10.12 20.89
N ARG A 79 -4.40 9.79 22.09
CA ARG A 79 -5.84 9.72 22.40
C ARG A 79 -6.56 11.06 22.23
N ALA A 80 -5.96 12.17 22.63
CA ALA A 80 -6.54 13.50 22.45
C ALA A 80 -6.55 13.90 20.97
N VAL A 81 -5.38 13.80 20.31
CA VAL A 81 -5.20 14.05 18.87
C VAL A 81 -6.19 13.27 18.00
N VAL A 82 -6.39 11.98 18.28
CA VAL A 82 -7.36 11.14 17.56
C VAL A 82 -8.81 11.54 17.84
N ASP A 83 -9.13 12.08 19.03
CA ASP A 83 -10.47 12.58 19.32
C ASP A 83 -10.76 13.90 18.60
N ASP A 84 -9.76 14.79 18.52
CA ASP A 84 -9.85 16.05 17.80
C ASP A 84 -9.97 15.83 16.29
N TYR A 85 -9.21 14.89 15.72
CA TYR A 85 -9.39 14.49 14.31
C TYR A 85 -10.73 13.78 14.07
N ALA A 86 -11.22 12.96 15.01
CA ALA A 86 -12.56 12.41 14.91
C ALA A 86 -13.65 13.49 14.98
N ARG A 87 -13.43 14.58 15.72
CA ARG A 87 -14.33 15.74 15.73
C ARG A 87 -14.34 16.46 14.38
N SER A 88 -13.16 16.69 13.77
CA SER A 88 -13.10 17.34 12.44
C SER A 88 -13.78 16.49 11.37
N LEU A 89 -13.65 15.16 11.42
CA LEU A 89 -14.39 14.23 10.55
C LEU A 89 -15.90 14.28 10.79
N LEU A 90 -16.37 14.32 12.04
CA LEU A 90 -17.80 14.46 12.35
C LEU A 90 -18.39 15.77 11.80
N ILE A 91 -17.60 16.85 11.77
CA ILE A 91 -17.95 18.16 11.17
C ILE A 91 -17.93 18.07 9.63
N GLN A 92 -16.88 17.51 9.03
CA GLN A 92 -16.74 17.33 7.58
C GLN A 92 -17.90 16.52 6.99
N TYR A 93 -18.32 15.47 7.71
CA TYR A 93 -19.44 14.61 7.32
C TYR A 93 -20.76 14.97 8.03
N SER A 94 -20.88 16.20 8.56
CA SER A 94 -22.05 16.72 9.31
C SER A 94 -23.39 16.39 8.66
N ALA A 95 -23.53 16.55 7.34
CA ALA A 95 -24.75 16.20 6.61
C ALA A 95 -25.19 14.73 6.76
N ALA A 96 -24.24 13.80 6.91
CA ALA A 96 -24.49 12.36 7.11
C ALA A 96 -24.48 11.95 8.60
N THR A 97 -23.75 12.68 9.44
CA THR A 97 -23.59 12.42 10.88
C THR A 97 -24.60 13.18 11.76
N ARG A 98 -25.37 14.13 11.22
CA ARG A 98 -26.33 15.01 11.91
C ARG A 98 -27.13 14.31 13.02
N PHE A 99 -27.84 13.23 12.68
CA PHE A 99 -28.65 12.41 13.61
C PHE A 99 -27.87 11.69 14.73
N ILE A 100 -26.54 11.71 14.70
CA ILE A 100 -25.67 11.20 15.76
C ILE A 100 -25.29 12.35 16.70
N ILE A 101 -24.97 13.53 16.15
CA ILE A 101 -24.62 14.72 16.93
C ILE A 101 -25.85 15.26 17.69
N GLU A 102 -27.02 15.27 17.06
CA GLU A 102 -28.28 15.73 17.66
C GLU A 102 -28.83 14.77 18.74
N ARG A 103 -28.37 13.51 18.79
CA ARG A 103 -28.74 12.60 19.87
C ARG A 103 -27.90 12.91 21.10
N ARG A 104 -28.54 13.49 22.13
CA ARG A 104 -27.99 13.52 23.50
C ARG A 104 -27.62 12.09 23.90
N PHE A 105 -26.34 11.83 24.15
CA PHE A 105 -25.90 10.59 24.73
C PHE A 105 -25.98 10.70 26.25
N GLU A 106 -26.52 9.67 26.90
CA GLU A 106 -26.65 9.57 28.37
C GLU A 106 -25.30 9.37 29.09
N SER A 107 -24.20 9.33 28.33
CA SER A 107 -22.83 9.17 28.81
C SER A 107 -21.87 10.05 28.00
N PRO A 108 -20.68 10.40 28.54
CA PRO A 108 -19.68 11.19 27.82
C PRO A 108 -19.04 10.38 26.69
N VAL A 109 -19.70 10.35 25.52
CA VAL A 109 -19.18 9.64 24.34
C VAL A 109 -18.13 10.50 23.64
N THR A 110 -16.89 10.02 23.70
CA THR A 110 -15.74 10.60 23.00
C THR A 110 -15.98 10.69 21.48
N HIS A 111 -15.46 11.73 20.81
CA HIS A 111 -15.69 11.98 19.39
C HIS A 111 -15.24 10.80 18.52
N ARG A 112 -14.12 10.15 18.86
CA ARG A 112 -13.66 8.92 18.20
C ARG A 112 -14.67 7.77 18.31
N GLY A 113 -15.35 7.63 19.45
CA GLY A 113 -16.40 6.64 19.65
C GLY A 113 -17.61 6.90 18.75
N LEU A 114 -18.02 8.17 18.62
CA LEU A 114 -19.10 8.59 17.72
C LEU A 114 -18.74 8.35 16.25
N TRP A 115 -17.54 8.74 15.83
CA TRP A 115 -17.04 8.51 14.47
C TRP A 115 -16.98 7.03 14.11
N VAL A 116 -16.40 6.19 14.99
CA VAL A 116 -16.32 4.74 14.75
C VAL A 116 -17.70 4.08 14.70
N LYS A 117 -18.63 4.51 15.58
CA LYS A 117 -20.02 4.04 15.57
C LYS A 117 -20.75 4.46 14.29
N PHE A 118 -20.48 5.65 13.75
CA PHE A 118 -20.97 6.09 12.45
C PHE A 118 -20.42 5.22 11.32
N ALA A 119 -19.09 5.17 11.19
CA ALA A 119 -18.37 4.49 10.11
C ALA A 119 -18.73 2.99 10.00
N ARG A 120 -18.95 2.30 11.12
CA ARG A 120 -19.33 0.87 11.14
C ARG A 120 -20.80 0.56 10.87
N ASN A 121 -21.72 1.53 10.90
CA ASN A 121 -23.18 1.26 10.85
C ASN A 121 -23.93 2.03 9.76
N LYS A 122 -23.35 3.12 9.25
CA LYS A 122 -24.00 4.04 8.31
C LYS A 122 -23.10 4.28 7.11
N CYS A 123 -23.72 4.56 5.97
CA CYS A 123 -23.02 5.03 4.78
C CYS A 123 -22.34 6.36 5.07
N MET A 124 -21.01 6.43 4.95
CA MET A 124 -20.22 7.63 5.25
C MET A 124 -20.68 8.87 4.46
N TRP A 125 -21.29 8.69 3.28
CA TRP A 125 -21.71 9.79 2.41
C TRP A 125 -23.20 10.17 2.51
N CYS A 126 -24.10 9.30 2.96
CA CYS A 126 -25.54 9.61 3.01
C CYS A 126 -26.24 9.23 4.32
N GLY A 127 -25.52 8.76 5.34
CA GLY A 127 -26.06 8.46 6.68
C GLY A 127 -27.03 7.28 6.76
N ARG A 128 -27.48 6.70 5.64
CA ARG A 128 -28.36 5.52 5.59
C ARG A 128 -27.65 4.31 6.21
N LYS A 129 -28.39 3.50 7.01
CA LYS A 129 -27.87 2.26 7.60
C LYS A 129 -27.33 1.32 6.52
N THR A 130 -26.14 0.76 6.70
CA THR A 130 -25.60 -0.27 5.81
C THR A 130 -24.47 -1.06 6.48
N ARG A 131 -24.35 -2.34 6.10
CA ARG A 131 -23.26 -3.25 6.52
C ARG A 131 -22.20 -3.46 5.42
N ARG A 132 -22.41 -2.89 4.23
CA ARG A 132 -21.44 -2.98 3.13
C ARG A 132 -20.31 -1.98 3.37
N HIS A 133 -19.06 -2.42 3.20
CA HIS A 133 -17.88 -1.56 3.21
C HIS A 133 -17.75 -0.73 1.92
N ALA A 134 -17.19 0.46 2.03
CA ALA A 134 -16.85 1.31 0.89
C ALA A 134 -15.67 0.71 0.11
N LEU A 135 -15.78 0.63 -1.21
CA LEU A 135 -14.90 -0.19 -2.05
C LEU A 135 -13.41 0.22 -1.94
N PHE A 136 -13.13 1.51 -1.90
CA PHE A 136 -11.77 2.07 -1.74
C PHE A 136 -11.53 2.69 -0.35
N VAL A 137 -12.39 2.43 0.64
CA VAL A 137 -12.25 2.94 2.02
C VAL A 137 -12.75 1.87 2.99
N ASN A 138 -12.06 0.73 3.05
CA ASN A 138 -12.54 -0.49 3.71
C ASN A 138 -12.93 -0.30 5.20
N ILE A 139 -12.36 0.69 5.89
CA ILE A 139 -12.65 0.94 7.31
C ILE A 139 -13.99 1.66 7.56
N ALA A 140 -14.69 2.08 6.50
CA ALA A 140 -15.98 2.78 6.58
C ALA A 140 -17.05 2.12 5.69
N ASN A 141 -18.30 2.22 6.10
CA ASN A 141 -19.42 1.61 5.38
C ASN A 141 -19.99 2.53 4.30
N CYS A 142 -20.54 1.94 3.24
CA CYS A 142 -21.18 2.62 2.14
C CYS A 142 -22.28 1.79 1.46
N CYS A 143 -23.38 2.44 1.08
CA CYS A 143 -24.41 1.84 0.25
C CYS A 143 -24.03 1.86 -1.25
N ALA A 144 -24.52 0.87 -2.01
CA ALA A 144 -24.17 0.69 -3.43
C ALA A 144 -24.40 1.91 -4.35
N PRO A 145 -25.41 2.79 -4.13
CA PRO A 145 -25.55 4.03 -4.91
C PRO A 145 -24.42 5.04 -4.66
N CYS A 146 -24.07 5.29 -3.39
CA CYS A 146 -22.99 6.22 -3.05
C CYS A 146 -21.62 5.70 -3.51
N ASP A 147 -21.39 4.39 -3.41
CA ASP A 147 -20.15 3.76 -3.85
C ASP A 147 -19.95 3.90 -5.37
N ARG A 148 -21.01 3.70 -6.15
CA ARG A 148 -21.01 3.94 -7.60
C ARG A 148 -20.81 5.41 -7.96
N ASN A 149 -21.44 6.33 -7.21
CA ASN A 149 -21.32 7.77 -7.46
C ASN A 149 -19.93 8.34 -7.09
N LYS A 150 -19.29 7.80 -6.04
CA LYS A 150 -17.96 8.23 -5.60
C LYS A 150 -16.83 7.58 -6.40
N TRP A 151 -17.05 6.36 -6.89
CA TRP A 151 -16.07 5.61 -7.68
C TRP A 151 -16.68 5.16 -9.02
N PRO A 152 -17.04 6.10 -9.93
CA PRO A 152 -17.71 5.77 -11.19
C PRO A 152 -16.78 4.96 -12.10
N GLU A 153 -15.58 5.49 -12.38
CA GLU A 153 -14.59 4.90 -13.29
C GLU A 153 -13.60 3.99 -12.56
N LYS A 154 -14.05 2.78 -12.22
CA LYS A 154 -13.20 1.70 -11.70
C LYS A 154 -12.98 0.62 -12.76
N ILE A 155 -11.74 0.17 -12.89
CA ILE A 155 -11.29 -0.81 -13.87
C ILE A 155 -10.62 -1.99 -13.19
N THR A 156 -10.67 -3.18 -13.79
CA THR A 156 -9.98 -4.36 -13.26
C THR A 156 -8.46 -4.27 -13.50
N LYS A 157 -7.67 -4.96 -12.68
CA LYS A 157 -6.22 -5.16 -12.94
C LYS A 157 -5.99 -5.68 -14.36
N THR A 158 -6.74 -6.68 -14.80
CA THR A 158 -6.62 -7.26 -16.14
C THR A 158 -6.90 -6.26 -17.26
N PHE A 159 -7.88 -5.38 -17.10
CA PHE A 159 -8.12 -4.27 -18.03
C PHE A 159 -6.98 -3.25 -17.99
N ALA A 160 -6.51 -2.87 -16.81
CA ALA A 160 -5.42 -1.92 -16.64
C ALA A 160 -4.14 -2.36 -17.37
N LEU A 161 -3.68 -3.59 -17.11
CA LEU A 161 -2.52 -4.19 -17.77
C LEU A 161 -2.71 -4.28 -19.31
N LYS A 162 -3.89 -4.69 -19.78
CA LYS A 162 -4.18 -4.86 -21.21
C LYS A 162 -4.25 -3.53 -21.95
N THR A 163 -4.89 -2.51 -21.38
CA THR A 163 -5.15 -1.22 -22.02
C THR A 163 -3.91 -0.34 -21.95
N TYR A 164 -3.41 -0.05 -20.74
CA TYR A 164 -2.36 0.94 -20.49
C TYR A 164 -0.93 0.40 -20.56
N LYS A 165 -0.77 -0.91 -20.80
CA LYS A 165 0.52 -1.64 -20.95
C LYS A 165 1.47 -1.59 -19.76
N VAL A 166 1.07 -0.95 -18.66
CA VAL A 166 1.75 -1.05 -17.36
C VAL A 166 1.78 -2.50 -16.88
N THR A 167 2.80 -2.85 -16.11
CA THR A 167 2.97 -4.14 -15.43
C THR A 167 2.31 -4.12 -14.05
N GLU A 168 2.16 -5.29 -13.43
CA GLU A 168 1.57 -5.39 -12.09
C GLU A 168 2.44 -4.72 -11.02
N THR A 169 3.76 -4.86 -11.11
CA THR A 169 4.71 -4.21 -10.21
C THR A 169 4.64 -2.68 -10.30
N GLU A 170 4.42 -2.11 -11.50
CA GLU A 170 4.28 -0.66 -11.69
C GLU A 170 2.96 -0.08 -11.12
N LEU A 171 1.91 -0.91 -11.06
CA LEU A 171 0.63 -0.56 -10.42
C LEU A 171 0.71 -0.61 -8.90
N ILE A 172 1.34 -1.66 -8.34
CA ILE A 172 1.29 -1.97 -6.90
C ILE A 172 2.52 -1.45 -6.15
N LEU A 173 3.73 -1.59 -6.70
CA LEU A 173 5.03 -1.28 -6.07
C LEU A 173 5.93 -0.40 -6.96
N PRO A 174 5.45 0.78 -7.38
CA PRO A 174 6.18 1.69 -8.28
C PRO A 174 7.55 2.13 -7.76
N GLU A 175 7.66 2.41 -6.45
CA GLU A 175 8.87 2.93 -5.81
C GLU A 175 10.06 1.95 -5.89
N LEU A 176 9.79 0.65 -6.03
CA LEU A 176 10.83 -0.37 -6.21
C LEU A 176 11.42 -0.39 -7.64
N LEU A 177 10.68 0.10 -8.62
CA LEU A 177 11.11 0.18 -10.03
C LEU A 177 11.66 1.54 -10.39
N TYR A 178 11.09 2.59 -9.79
CA TYR A 178 11.36 3.99 -10.08
C TYR A 178 11.60 4.76 -8.76
N PRO A 179 12.67 4.45 -8.00
CA PRO A 179 12.93 5.13 -6.73
C PRO A 179 13.11 6.64 -6.95
N GLY A 180 12.48 7.45 -6.11
CA GLY A 180 12.59 8.91 -6.14
C GLY A 180 11.78 9.63 -7.23
N CYS A 181 11.07 8.92 -8.12
CA CYS A 181 10.21 9.56 -9.13
C CYS A 181 8.88 10.12 -8.56
N GLY A 182 8.60 9.93 -7.27
CA GLY A 182 7.39 10.42 -6.59
C GLY A 182 6.12 9.61 -6.88
N LEU A 183 6.22 8.47 -7.59
CA LEU A 183 5.07 7.61 -7.90
C LEU A 183 4.56 6.87 -6.66
N LYS A 184 3.59 7.46 -5.98
CA LYS A 184 2.90 6.87 -4.82
C LYS A 184 2.22 5.53 -5.18
N GLN A 185 2.05 4.64 -4.21
CA GLN A 185 1.22 3.44 -4.37
C GLN A 185 -0.21 3.82 -4.76
N LEU A 186 -0.78 3.13 -5.76
CA LEU A 186 -2.17 3.34 -6.16
C LEU A 186 -3.12 2.68 -5.14
N PRO A 187 -4.16 3.38 -4.64
CA PRO A 187 -5.19 2.73 -3.83
C PRO A 187 -5.94 1.73 -4.71
N TYR A 188 -6.13 0.52 -4.17
CA TYR A 188 -6.85 -0.54 -4.87
C TYR A 188 -7.90 -1.17 -3.97
N ALA A 189 -8.88 -1.79 -4.62
CA ALA A 189 -9.94 -2.53 -3.99
C ALA A 189 -9.89 -4.00 -4.40
N ILE A 190 -10.42 -4.88 -3.57
CA ILE A 190 -10.64 -6.30 -3.91
C ILE A 190 -12.15 -6.53 -3.91
N TYR A 191 -12.66 -7.06 -5.01
CA TYR A 191 -14.08 -7.33 -5.21
C TYR A 191 -14.29 -8.79 -5.64
N ALA A 192 -15.10 -9.54 -4.89
CA ALA A 192 -15.43 -10.92 -5.23
C ALA A 192 -16.44 -10.96 -6.39
N CYS A 193 -16.05 -11.51 -7.53
CA CYS A 193 -16.90 -11.71 -8.70
C CYS A 193 -16.92 -13.21 -9.05
N ALA A 194 -18.11 -13.83 -9.07
CA ALA A 194 -18.27 -15.27 -9.32
C ALA A 194 -17.33 -16.18 -8.48
N GLY A 195 -17.11 -15.83 -7.21
CA GLY A 195 -16.20 -16.54 -6.30
C GLY A 195 -14.73 -16.15 -6.40
N VAL A 196 -14.31 -15.46 -7.46
CA VAL A 196 -12.91 -15.05 -7.70
C VAL A 196 -12.68 -13.61 -7.23
N ASP A 197 -11.59 -13.38 -6.50
CA ASP A 197 -11.18 -12.04 -6.08
C ASP A 197 -10.62 -11.25 -7.28
N THR A 198 -11.26 -10.12 -7.58
CA THR A 198 -10.89 -9.21 -8.67
C THR A 198 -10.33 -7.91 -8.08
N THR A 199 -9.07 -7.60 -8.35
CA THR A 199 -8.47 -6.31 -8.00
C THR A 199 -9.00 -5.20 -8.91
N LEU A 200 -9.44 -4.10 -8.31
CA LEU A 200 -9.97 -2.91 -8.98
C LEU A 200 -9.11 -1.68 -8.66
N PHE A 201 -8.89 -0.85 -9.67
CA PHE A 201 -8.19 0.44 -9.58
C PHE A 201 -9.10 1.57 -10.09
N LEU A 202 -8.80 2.81 -9.71
CA LEU A 202 -9.45 3.99 -10.29
C LEU A 202 -8.78 4.33 -11.63
N LYS A 203 -9.59 4.50 -12.68
CA LYS A 203 -9.13 4.67 -14.07
C LYS A 203 -8.15 5.84 -14.21
N HIS A 204 -8.54 7.03 -13.74
CA HIS A 204 -7.71 8.25 -13.83
C HIS A 204 -6.31 8.06 -13.22
N GLN A 205 -6.18 7.37 -12.09
CA GLN A 205 -4.88 7.16 -11.44
C GLN A 205 -3.99 6.17 -12.20
N VAL A 206 -4.59 5.19 -12.88
CA VAL A 206 -3.88 4.29 -13.80
C VAL A 206 -3.46 5.02 -15.07
N GLU A 207 -4.26 5.98 -15.54
CA GLU A 207 -3.93 6.84 -16.68
C GLU A 207 -2.79 7.81 -16.34
N GLU A 208 -2.83 8.47 -15.17
CA GLU A 208 -1.72 9.25 -14.62
C GLU A 208 -0.45 8.40 -14.48
N ARG A 209 -0.57 7.18 -13.94
CA ARG A 209 0.55 6.24 -13.82
C ARG A 209 1.18 5.90 -15.16
N ALA A 210 0.36 5.59 -16.17
CA ALA A 210 0.82 5.27 -17.50
C ALA A 210 1.43 6.49 -18.21
N GLN A 211 0.91 7.70 -17.97
CA GLN A 211 1.50 8.94 -18.49
C GLN A 211 2.90 9.20 -17.92
N VAL A 212 3.16 8.94 -16.63
CA VAL A 212 4.50 9.11 -16.05
C VAL A 212 5.48 8.06 -16.59
N ILE A 213 5.05 6.79 -16.69
CA ILE A 213 5.93 5.69 -17.13
C ILE A 213 6.26 5.77 -18.63
N TRP A 214 5.27 6.07 -19.48
CA TRP A 214 5.42 6.05 -20.93
C TRP A 214 5.60 7.44 -21.56
N GLY A 215 5.41 8.53 -20.80
CA GLY A 215 5.59 9.90 -21.27
C GLY A 215 4.79 10.23 -22.53
N GLU A 216 5.44 10.82 -23.52
CA GLU A 216 4.80 11.18 -24.80
C GLU A 216 4.31 9.97 -25.61
N TRP A 217 4.88 8.78 -25.39
CA TRP A 217 4.47 7.57 -26.13
C TRP A 217 3.04 7.16 -25.77
N TYR A 218 2.62 7.48 -24.54
CA TYR A 218 1.23 7.37 -24.10
C TYR A 218 0.31 8.30 -24.91
N LYS A 219 0.65 9.59 -24.96
CA LYS A 219 -0.13 10.62 -25.67
C LYS A 219 -0.23 10.36 -27.17
N ALA A 220 0.84 9.81 -27.76
CA ALA A 220 0.89 9.47 -29.18
C ALA A 220 0.25 8.11 -29.53
N GLY A 221 -0.30 7.37 -28.56
CA GLY A 221 -0.94 6.07 -28.78
C GLY A 221 0.01 4.93 -29.18
N ARG A 222 1.34 5.11 -29.10
CA ARG A 222 2.36 4.19 -29.63
C ARG A 222 2.81 3.12 -28.63
N LEU A 223 1.88 2.58 -27.84
CA LEU A 223 2.15 1.64 -26.75
C LEU A 223 2.46 0.21 -27.27
N ASN A 224 3.72 -0.04 -27.62
CA ASN A 224 4.22 -1.34 -28.05
C ASN A 224 4.77 -2.16 -26.85
N LYS A 225 4.24 -3.37 -26.64
CA LYS A 225 4.63 -4.30 -25.55
C LYS A 225 6.12 -4.65 -25.51
N ASN A 226 6.83 -4.56 -26.63
CA ASN A 226 8.21 -5.05 -26.75
C ASN A 226 9.28 -3.97 -26.55
N ARG A 227 8.89 -2.72 -26.26
CA ARG A 227 9.83 -1.62 -26.00
C ARG A 227 9.83 -1.25 -24.52
N LYS A 228 11.03 -1.13 -23.93
CA LYS A 228 11.20 -0.54 -22.60
C LYS A 228 10.79 0.94 -22.62
N PRO A 229 10.27 1.50 -21.52
CA PRO A 229 10.10 2.94 -21.39
C PRO A 229 11.47 3.66 -21.50
N PRO A 230 11.51 4.85 -22.13
CA PRO A 230 12.74 5.61 -22.27
C PRO A 230 13.27 6.06 -20.90
N GLY A 231 14.57 5.89 -20.64
CA GLY A 231 15.22 6.27 -19.38
C GLY A 231 15.44 5.13 -18.37
N VAL A 232 14.96 3.91 -18.63
CA VAL A 232 15.30 2.74 -17.80
C VAL A 232 16.55 2.05 -18.35
N ASP A 233 17.71 2.62 -18.04
CA ASP A 233 19.00 1.99 -18.30
C ASP A 233 19.12 0.70 -17.50
N SER A 234 19.10 -0.43 -18.20
CA SER A 234 19.23 -1.76 -17.58
C SER A 234 20.68 -2.13 -17.29
N GLY A 235 21.41 -1.23 -16.62
CA GLY A 235 22.84 -1.34 -16.30
C GLY A 235 23.22 -2.42 -15.27
N ILE A 236 22.32 -3.36 -14.96
CA ILE A 236 22.52 -4.41 -13.94
C ILE A 236 22.55 -5.83 -14.55
N LYS A 237 22.30 -5.99 -15.87
CA LYS A 237 22.15 -7.33 -16.51
C LYS A 237 23.16 -7.70 -17.60
N THR A 238 24.07 -6.80 -17.99
CA THR A 238 25.10 -7.10 -18.99
C THR A 238 26.30 -7.84 -18.42
N ASP A 239 26.73 -7.47 -17.21
CA ASP A 239 28.08 -7.82 -16.74
C ASP A 239 28.13 -9.28 -16.25
N ALA A 240 27.11 -9.71 -15.51
CA ALA A 240 26.96 -11.11 -15.08
C ALA A 240 26.80 -12.12 -16.24
N ARG A 241 26.44 -11.67 -17.45
CA ARG A 241 26.41 -12.54 -18.64
C ARG A 241 27.76 -12.56 -19.36
N ARG A 242 28.47 -11.43 -19.38
CA ARG A 242 29.80 -11.29 -19.97
C ARG A 242 30.88 -12.05 -19.19
N GLU A 243 30.87 -11.97 -17.86
CA GLU A 243 31.79 -12.78 -17.02
C GLU A 243 31.59 -14.29 -17.22
N LYS A 244 30.35 -14.72 -17.52
CA LYS A 244 30.04 -16.14 -17.73
C LYS A 244 30.54 -16.64 -19.08
N SER A 245 30.47 -15.82 -20.15
CA SER A 245 31.07 -16.15 -21.44
C SER A 245 32.60 -16.09 -21.42
N GLU A 246 33.20 -15.10 -20.74
CA GLU A 246 34.66 -14.98 -20.64
C GLU A 246 35.29 -16.11 -19.80
N LYS A 247 34.55 -16.67 -18.82
CA LYS A 247 34.97 -17.88 -18.10
C LYS A 247 34.86 -19.16 -18.95
N SER A 248 33.79 -19.34 -19.74
CA SER A 248 33.66 -20.53 -20.60
C SER A 248 34.69 -20.56 -21.73
N GLU A 249 34.98 -19.42 -22.38
CA GLU A 249 36.00 -19.36 -23.43
C GLU A 249 37.43 -19.61 -22.91
N LYS A 250 37.71 -19.24 -21.65
CA LYS A 250 39.01 -19.54 -21.02
C LYS A 250 39.17 -21.02 -20.67
N SER A 251 38.13 -21.67 -20.14
CA SER A 251 38.19 -23.12 -19.86
C SER A 251 38.35 -23.95 -21.14
N GLU A 252 37.64 -23.60 -22.22
CA GLU A 252 37.69 -24.36 -23.47
C GLU A 252 39.03 -24.21 -24.22
N LYS A 253 39.72 -23.06 -24.04
CA LYS A 253 41.09 -22.87 -24.55
C LYS A 253 42.14 -23.62 -23.73
N SER A 254 41.98 -23.77 -22.41
CA SER A 254 42.90 -24.59 -21.61
C SER A 254 42.84 -26.08 -21.96
N GLU A 255 41.65 -26.66 -22.15
CA GLU A 255 41.54 -28.09 -22.51
C GLU A 255 42.11 -28.42 -23.90
N LYS A 256 41.97 -27.51 -24.87
CA LYS A 256 42.52 -27.69 -26.22
C LYS A 256 44.05 -27.58 -26.29
N ASN A 257 44.69 -26.94 -25.30
CA ASN A 257 46.15 -26.80 -25.29
C ASN A 257 46.87 -27.98 -24.60
N VAL A 258 46.19 -28.69 -23.68
CA VAL A 258 46.74 -29.91 -23.04
C VAL A 258 46.73 -31.11 -24.01
N LYS A 259 45.76 -31.20 -24.92
CA LYS A 259 45.66 -32.30 -25.90
C LYS A 259 46.58 -32.18 -27.12
N ARG A 260 47.60 -31.32 -27.09
CA ARG A 260 48.53 -31.08 -28.22
C ARG A 260 50.00 -31.41 -27.94
N SER A 261 50.35 -31.91 -26.75
CA SER A 261 51.72 -32.26 -26.38
C SER A 261 52.08 -33.75 -26.52
N ASP A 262 51.09 -34.66 -26.53
CA ASP A 262 51.34 -36.11 -26.65
C ASP A 262 51.17 -36.57 -28.10
N GLY A 263 52.29 -36.63 -28.83
CA GLY A 263 52.32 -36.97 -30.25
C GLY A 263 53.73 -37.07 -30.83
N SER A 264 54.69 -37.62 -30.07
CA SER A 264 56.01 -37.96 -30.62
C SER A 264 55.94 -39.22 -31.47
N ALA A 265 56.58 -39.18 -32.64
CA ALA A 265 56.80 -40.33 -33.53
C ALA A 265 58.06 -41.15 -33.12
N VAL A 266 58.68 -41.83 -34.11
CA VAL A 266 59.82 -42.80 -34.05
C VAL A 266 59.34 -44.22 -33.68
N GLU A 267 59.49 -45.29 -34.48
CA GLU A 267 60.03 -45.43 -35.87
C GLU A 267 59.40 -46.65 -36.61
N VAL A 268 59.85 -46.94 -37.84
CA VAL A 268 59.67 -48.22 -38.58
C VAL A 268 60.97 -49.01 -38.54
N ILE A 269 60.92 -50.34 -38.38
CA ILE A 269 62.07 -51.24 -38.64
C ILE A 269 61.58 -52.47 -39.43
N GLU A 270 62.04 -52.60 -40.67
CA GLU A 270 62.03 -53.84 -41.46
C GLU A 270 63.32 -54.61 -41.17
N ILE A 271 63.23 -55.94 -40.98
CA ILE A 271 64.32 -56.90 -41.25
C ILE A 271 63.68 -58.20 -41.75
N ASP A 272 64.14 -58.65 -42.92
CA ASP A 272 64.05 -59.98 -43.60
C ASP A 272 63.08 -61.07 -43.07
#